data_AF-A0A091WFB0-F1
#
_entry.id   AF-A0A091WFB0-F1
#
_cell.length_a   1.000
_cell.length_b   1.000
_cell.length_c   1.000
_cell.angle_alpha   90.00
_cell.angle_beta   90.00
_cell.angle_gamma   90.00
#
_symmetry.space_group_name_H-M   'P 1'
#
loop_
_entity.id
_entity.type
_entity.pdbx_description
1 polymer ?
#
loop_
_entity_poly.entity_id
_entity_poly.type
_entity_poly.pdbx_seq_one_letter_code
_entity_poly.pdbx_strand_id
1 'polypeptide(L)'
;GGEPDSPRYRESLRLLQEKNPNDNLNSPAGLKEPRFVEFNGGFSQAQLDWFNEVLKFSDENQEKVVVMGHLPIHPDASDRVCLAWNYEDALSVIHSHHCVVCFLAGHLHDGGYCLDSHGVHHLTLEGVIETPPESNAFGTVYVYEDKMILKGRGRISDRVMHF
;
A
#
# COMPACT_ATOMS: atom_id res chain seq x y z
N GLY A 1 -2.92 13.34 10.94
CA GLY A 1 -4.14 12.90 11.65
C GLY A 1 -5.26 13.88 11.38
N GLY A 2 -6.51 13.41 11.36
CA GLY A 2 -7.67 14.29 11.30
C GLY A 2 -7.90 15.04 12.62
N GLU A 3 -8.77 16.04 12.61
CA GLU A 3 -9.15 16.74 13.84
C GLU A 3 -9.78 15.76 14.85
N PRO A 4 -9.36 15.78 16.13
CA PRO A 4 -9.83 14.83 17.16
C PRO A 4 -11.35 14.74 17.32
N ASP A 5 -12.07 15.82 17.02
CA ASP A 5 -13.53 15.87 17.14
C ASP A 5 -14.28 15.44 15.87
N SER A 6 -13.54 15.21 14.78
CA SER A 6 -14.14 14.81 13.51
C SER A 6 -14.85 13.44 13.64
N PRO A 7 -16.01 13.24 12.99
CA PRO A 7 -16.68 11.94 13.00
C PRO A 7 -15.77 10.80 12.54
N ARG A 8 -14.92 11.06 11.52
CA ARG A 8 -13.95 10.09 10.99
C ARG A 8 -12.89 9.69 11.99
N TYR A 9 -12.37 10.64 12.78
CA TYR A 9 -11.39 10.33 13.83
C TYR A 9 -12.02 9.40 14.88
N ARG A 10 -13.22 9.73 15.36
CA ARG A 10 -13.92 8.92 16.38
C ARG A 10 -14.28 7.52 15.88
N GLU A 11 -14.68 7.39 14.63
CA GLU A 11 -14.95 6.11 13.99
C GLU A 11 -13.68 5.26 13.86
N SER A 12 -12.59 5.87 13.36
CA SER A 12 -11.29 5.21 13.20
C SER A 12 -10.72 4.74 14.54
N LEU A 13 -10.78 5.60 15.57
CA LEU A 13 -10.31 5.28 16.91
C LEU A 13 -11.14 4.15 17.54
N ARG A 14 -12.47 4.14 17.34
CA ARG A 14 -13.33 3.06 17.83
C ARG A 14 -12.96 1.73 17.19
N LEU A 15 -12.79 1.70 15.86
CA LEU A 15 -12.39 0.49 15.14
C LEU A 15 -11.02 -0.01 15.63
N LEU A 16 -10.05 0.91 15.78
CA LEU A 16 -8.72 0.57 16.28
C LEU A 16 -8.78 -0.04 17.70
N GLN A 17 -9.53 0.59 18.62
CA GLN A 17 -9.69 0.10 20.00
C GLN A 17 -10.44 -1.23 20.09
N GLU A 18 -11.37 -1.50 19.16
CA GLU A 18 -12.05 -2.80 19.06
C GLU A 18 -11.08 -3.91 18.65
N LYS A 19 -10.17 -3.61 17.72
CA LYS A 19 -9.21 -4.57 17.14
C LYS A 19 -7.91 -4.69 17.94
N ASN A 20 -7.57 -3.68 18.72
CA ASN A 20 -6.35 -3.58 19.49
C ASN A 20 -6.66 -3.23 20.96
N PRO A 21 -6.72 -4.24 21.85
CA PRO A 21 -7.02 -4.04 23.27
C PRO A 21 -5.80 -3.58 24.09
N ASN A 22 -4.65 -3.31 23.46
CA ASN A 22 -3.43 -2.91 24.17
C ASN A 22 -3.53 -1.45 24.63
N ASP A 23 -2.97 -1.14 25.82
CA ASP A 23 -2.87 0.25 26.31
C ASP A 23 -2.03 1.13 25.37
N ASN A 24 -0.96 0.56 24.79
CA ASN A 24 -0.19 1.18 23.73
C ASN A 24 -0.71 0.69 22.37
N LEU A 25 -1.51 1.54 21.69
CA LEU A 25 -2.11 1.24 20.39
C LEU A 25 -1.07 1.09 19.26
N ASN A 26 0.20 1.44 19.48
CA ASN A 26 1.30 1.14 18.54
C ASN A 26 1.84 -0.28 18.68
N SER A 27 1.44 -1.03 19.72
CA SER A 27 1.91 -2.39 19.93
C SER A 27 1.07 -3.41 19.13
N PRO A 28 1.67 -4.21 18.23
CA PRO A 28 0.99 -5.31 17.56
C PRO A 28 1.00 -6.61 18.39
N ALA A 29 1.64 -6.61 19.56
CA ALA A 29 1.84 -7.82 20.35
C ALA A 29 0.49 -8.44 20.77
N GLY A 30 0.35 -9.76 20.53
CA GLY A 30 -0.85 -10.52 20.88
C GLY A 30 -2.06 -10.31 19.96
N LEU A 31 -1.97 -9.43 18.96
CA LEU A 31 -3.08 -9.19 18.04
C LEU A 31 -3.23 -10.34 17.04
N LYS A 32 -4.47 -10.80 16.83
CA LYS A 32 -4.82 -11.72 15.73
C LYS A 32 -4.60 -11.07 14.35
N GLU A 33 -4.88 -9.77 14.28
CA GLU A 33 -4.75 -8.93 13.11
C GLU A 33 -3.73 -7.82 13.40
N PRO A 34 -2.41 -8.10 13.27
CA PRO A 34 -1.35 -7.23 13.80
C PRO A 34 -1.23 -5.87 13.11
N ARG A 35 -1.95 -5.67 12.00
CA ARG A 35 -2.05 -4.40 11.28
C ARG A 35 -2.92 -3.34 11.94
N PHE A 36 -3.76 -3.70 12.91
CA PHE A 36 -4.59 -2.73 13.65
C PHE A 36 -3.77 -2.04 14.74
N VAL A 37 -2.87 -1.16 14.31
CA VAL A 37 -2.01 -0.34 15.16
C VAL A 37 -2.17 1.14 14.78
N GLU A 38 -1.87 2.03 15.72
CA GLU A 38 -2.12 3.48 15.61
C GLU A 38 -1.29 4.16 14.50
N PHE A 39 -0.13 3.61 14.16
CA PHE A 39 0.69 4.12 13.06
C PHE A 39 0.17 3.72 11.66
N ASN A 40 -0.90 2.93 11.60
CA ASN A 40 -1.59 2.56 10.36
C ASN A 40 -2.92 3.29 10.19
N GLY A 41 -3.63 2.95 9.12
CA GLY A 41 -4.97 3.43 8.83
C GLY A 41 -5.64 2.57 7.77
N GLY A 42 -6.84 2.97 7.38
CA GLY A 42 -7.60 2.34 6.31
C GLY A 42 -8.18 3.36 5.33
N PHE A 43 -8.88 2.84 4.34
CA PHE A 43 -9.55 3.61 3.30
C PHE A 43 -11.03 3.68 3.63
N SER A 44 -11.61 4.88 3.57
CA SER A 44 -13.06 5.06 3.79
C SER A 44 -13.86 4.53 2.61
N GLN A 45 -15.11 4.11 2.82
CA GLN A 45 -15.96 3.63 1.72
C GLN A 45 -16.05 4.64 0.56
N ALA A 46 -16.22 5.93 0.86
CA ALA A 46 -16.26 6.98 -0.16
C ALA A 46 -14.96 7.10 -0.98
N GLN A 47 -13.81 6.74 -0.40
CA GLN A 47 -12.53 6.70 -1.13
C GLN A 47 -12.45 5.47 -2.03
N LEU A 48 -12.92 4.31 -1.56
CA LEU A 48 -12.97 3.08 -2.34
C LEU A 48 -13.96 3.18 -3.51
N ASP A 49 -15.14 3.77 -3.28
CA ASP A 49 -16.14 4.03 -4.32
C ASP A 49 -15.58 4.96 -5.40
N TRP A 50 -14.94 6.07 -4.99
CA TRP A 50 -14.28 6.98 -5.93
C TRP A 50 -13.18 6.27 -6.72
N PHE A 51 -12.36 5.46 -6.04
CA PHE A 51 -11.26 4.74 -6.67
C PHE A 51 -11.78 3.74 -7.71
N ASN A 52 -12.85 3.02 -7.39
CA ASN A 52 -13.56 2.13 -8.33
C ASN A 52 -14.04 2.88 -9.59
N GLU A 53 -14.65 4.06 -9.44
CA GLU A 53 -15.10 4.83 -10.62
C GLU A 53 -13.94 5.33 -11.48
N VAL A 54 -12.80 5.70 -10.89
CA VAL A 54 -11.58 6.05 -11.64
C VAL A 54 -11.06 4.84 -12.41
N LEU A 55 -10.96 3.67 -11.79
CA LEU A 55 -10.47 2.46 -12.46
C LEU A 55 -11.42 1.98 -13.55
N LYS A 56 -12.73 2.11 -13.36
CA LYS A 56 -13.73 1.84 -14.39
C LYS A 56 -13.51 2.72 -15.62
N PHE A 57 -13.32 4.02 -15.41
CA PHE A 57 -12.98 4.94 -16.51
C PHE A 57 -11.69 4.52 -17.23
N SER A 58 -10.65 4.16 -16.47
CA SER A 58 -9.37 3.72 -17.05
C SER A 58 -9.48 2.41 -17.83
N ASP A 59 -10.29 1.45 -17.37
CA ASP A 59 -10.60 0.23 -18.12
C ASP A 59 -11.28 0.56 -19.47
N GLU A 60 -12.31 1.42 -19.45
CA GLU A 60 -13.04 1.85 -20.66
C GLU A 60 -12.14 2.57 -21.67
N ASN A 61 -11.08 3.24 -21.19
CA ASN A 61 -10.10 3.96 -22.02
C ASN A 61 -8.81 3.17 -22.28
N GLN A 62 -8.74 1.90 -21.85
CA GLN A 62 -7.59 1.02 -22.05
C GLN A 62 -6.28 1.59 -21.47
N GLU A 63 -6.37 2.33 -20.37
CA GLU A 63 -5.22 2.90 -19.68
C GLU A 63 -4.48 1.84 -18.85
N LYS A 64 -3.20 2.12 -18.55
CA LYS A 64 -2.43 1.37 -17.56
C LYS A 64 -2.26 2.24 -16.32
N VAL A 65 -2.75 1.76 -15.18
CA VAL A 65 -2.83 2.52 -13.92
C VAL A 65 -1.76 2.04 -12.94
N VAL A 66 -0.98 3.01 -12.44
CA VAL A 66 -0.11 2.83 -11.27
C VAL A 66 -0.76 3.53 -10.10
N VAL A 67 -1.03 2.76 -9.04
CA VAL A 67 -1.64 3.23 -7.80
C VAL A 67 -0.54 3.51 -6.78
N MET A 68 -0.68 4.56 -5.99
CA MET A 68 0.27 4.89 -4.91
C MET A 68 -0.46 5.07 -3.59
N GLY A 69 0.03 4.41 -2.54
CA GLY A 69 -0.44 4.57 -1.17
C GLY A 69 0.76 4.54 -0.22
N HIS A 70 0.64 5.13 0.99
CA HIS A 70 1.74 5.01 1.95
C HIS A 70 1.84 3.58 2.50
N LEU A 71 0.70 3.00 2.90
CA LEU A 71 0.59 1.66 3.46
C LEU A 71 0.51 0.60 2.35
N PRO A 72 1.30 -0.47 2.42
CA PRO A 72 1.13 -1.65 1.58
C PRO A 72 -0.24 -2.27 1.73
N ILE A 73 -0.71 -2.91 0.66
CA ILE A 73 -2.01 -3.60 0.64
C ILE A 73 -1.92 -5.09 0.30
N HIS A 74 -0.73 -5.60 -0.06
CA HIS A 74 -0.57 -7.02 -0.36
C HIS A 74 0.34 -7.70 0.69
N PRO A 75 -0.11 -8.80 1.33
CA PRO A 75 0.67 -9.49 2.37
C PRO A 75 2.06 -9.97 1.93
N ASP A 76 2.23 -10.35 0.65
CA ASP A 76 3.52 -10.81 0.14
C ASP A 76 4.47 -9.67 -0.28
N ALA A 77 4.02 -8.42 -0.24
CA ALA A 77 4.83 -7.22 -0.47
C ALA A 77 5.01 -6.39 0.80
N SER A 78 4.70 -6.96 1.97
CA SER A 78 4.78 -6.30 3.27
C SER A 78 5.06 -7.34 4.37
N ASP A 79 5.30 -6.89 5.60
CA ASP A 79 5.01 -7.71 6.77
C ASP A 79 3.51 -7.62 7.11
N ARG A 80 3.05 -8.43 8.07
CA ARG A 80 1.63 -8.44 8.48
C ARG A 80 1.24 -7.22 9.32
N VAL A 81 2.20 -6.45 9.83
CA VAL A 81 1.98 -5.29 10.72
C VAL A 81 1.77 -4.02 9.91
N CYS A 82 2.52 -3.80 8.83
CA CYS A 82 2.53 -2.58 8.03
C CYS A 82 1.36 -2.48 7.02
N LEU A 83 0.47 -3.46 6.94
CA LEU A 83 -0.65 -3.45 6.01
C LEU A 83 -1.71 -2.40 6.38
N ALA A 84 -2.39 -1.84 5.37
CA ALA A 84 -3.59 -1.05 5.61
C ALA A 84 -4.67 -1.87 6.36
N TRP A 85 -5.43 -1.23 7.25
CA TRP A 85 -6.44 -1.90 8.08
C TRP A 85 -7.44 -2.73 7.28
N ASN A 86 -7.90 -2.17 6.16
CA ASN A 86 -8.81 -2.82 5.22
C ASN A 86 -8.15 -3.02 3.85
N TYR A 87 -6.92 -3.52 3.84
CA TYR A 87 -6.21 -3.83 2.58
C TYR A 87 -6.99 -4.77 1.65
N GLU A 88 -7.80 -5.69 2.21
CA GLU A 88 -8.62 -6.63 1.45
C GLU A 88 -9.68 -5.91 0.60
N ASP A 89 -10.28 -4.83 1.12
CA ASP A 89 -11.24 -4.02 0.37
C ASP A 89 -10.55 -3.32 -0.81
N ALA A 90 -9.35 -2.77 -0.58
CA ALA A 90 -8.56 -2.11 -1.63
C ALA A 90 -8.11 -3.11 -2.71
N LEU A 91 -7.66 -4.31 -2.32
CA LEU A 91 -7.36 -5.39 -3.26
C LEU A 91 -8.60 -5.82 -4.04
N SER A 92 -9.76 -5.95 -3.39
CA SER A 92 -11.01 -6.33 -4.07
C SER A 92 -11.41 -5.32 -5.14
N VAL A 93 -11.22 -4.01 -4.89
CA VAL A 93 -11.44 -2.99 -5.92
C VAL A 93 -10.44 -3.19 -7.06
N ILE A 94 -9.14 -3.26 -6.78
CA ILE A 94 -8.10 -3.45 -7.81
C ILE A 94 -8.36 -4.71 -8.66
N HIS A 95 -8.70 -5.83 -8.04
CA HIS A 95 -8.93 -7.11 -8.73
C HIS A 95 -10.21 -7.14 -9.57
N SER A 96 -11.09 -6.15 -9.41
CA SER A 96 -12.27 -5.97 -10.26
C SER A 96 -11.96 -5.23 -11.57
N HIS A 97 -10.72 -4.77 -11.76
CA HIS A 97 -10.28 -3.96 -12.90
C HIS A 97 -9.03 -4.55 -13.57
N HIS A 98 -8.89 -4.35 -14.87
CA HIS A 98 -7.75 -4.86 -15.66
C HIS A 98 -6.67 -3.81 -15.94
N CYS A 99 -7.01 -2.52 -15.76
CA CYS A 99 -6.10 -1.41 -16.02
C CYS A 99 -4.96 -1.29 -14.99
N VAL A 100 -5.12 -1.80 -13.77
CA VAL A 100 -4.10 -1.66 -12.72
C VAL A 100 -2.91 -2.57 -13.00
N VAL A 101 -1.72 -1.98 -13.14
CA VAL A 101 -0.47 -2.72 -13.40
C VAL A 101 0.46 -2.74 -12.19
N CYS A 102 0.36 -1.76 -11.30
CA CYS A 102 1.22 -1.70 -10.13
C CYS A 102 0.61 -0.91 -8.98
N PHE A 103 0.84 -1.37 -7.74
CA PHE A 103 0.64 -0.62 -6.50
C PHE A 103 1.99 -0.33 -5.86
N LEU A 104 2.30 0.95 -5.67
CA LEU A 104 3.51 1.42 -5.02
C LEU A 104 3.20 1.82 -3.57
N ALA A 105 4.02 1.32 -2.65
CA ALA A 105 3.93 1.59 -1.23
C ALA A 105 5.28 2.00 -0.61
N GLY A 106 5.22 2.49 0.62
CA GLY A 106 6.38 2.64 1.50
C GLY A 106 6.04 2.01 2.85
N HIS A 107 6.26 2.75 3.93
CA HIS A 107 5.90 2.40 5.31
C HIS A 107 6.68 1.21 5.91
N LEU A 108 6.73 0.06 5.23
CA LEU A 108 7.69 -1.00 5.56
C LEU A 108 9.07 -0.62 5.02
N HIS A 109 9.94 -0.14 5.90
CA HIS A 109 11.25 0.35 5.51
C HIS A 109 12.21 -0.73 4.98
N ASP A 110 11.94 -2.01 5.28
CA ASP A 110 12.65 -3.15 4.71
C ASP A 110 12.33 -3.40 3.23
N GLY A 111 11.26 -2.79 2.72
CA GLY A 111 10.79 -3.01 1.35
C GLY A 111 10.10 -4.35 1.16
N GLY A 112 9.53 -4.55 -0.03
CA GLY A 112 8.81 -5.76 -0.36
C GLY A 112 8.35 -5.76 -1.81
N TYR A 113 8.19 -6.95 -2.39
CA TYR A 113 7.69 -7.08 -3.75
C TYR A 113 7.00 -8.41 -3.99
N CYS A 114 5.86 -8.37 -4.67
CA CYS A 114 5.26 -9.52 -5.29
C CYS A 114 4.55 -9.15 -6.60
N LEU A 115 4.34 -10.14 -7.46
CA LEU A 115 3.37 -10.10 -8.55
C LEU A 115 2.19 -10.95 -8.10
N ASP A 116 1.00 -10.36 -8.01
CA ASP A 116 -0.18 -11.10 -7.57
C ASP A 116 -0.79 -11.96 -8.69
N SER A 117 -1.79 -12.78 -8.33
CA SER A 117 -2.47 -13.68 -9.27
C SER A 117 -3.29 -12.96 -10.35
N HIS A 118 -3.52 -11.66 -10.21
CA HIS A 118 -4.26 -10.83 -11.17
C HIS A 118 -3.32 -10.06 -12.10
N GLY A 119 -2.01 -10.26 -11.97
CA GLY A 119 -1.01 -9.57 -12.80
C GLY A 119 -0.62 -8.18 -12.28
N VAL A 120 -0.98 -7.84 -11.03
CA VAL A 120 -0.63 -6.54 -10.44
C VAL A 120 0.69 -6.64 -9.68
N HIS A 121 1.64 -5.76 -10.01
CA HIS A 121 2.88 -5.62 -9.27
C HIS A 121 2.67 -4.85 -7.98
N HIS A 122 2.92 -5.44 -6.82
CA HIS A 122 2.94 -4.73 -5.54
C HIS A 122 4.40 -4.49 -5.15
N LEU A 123 4.80 -3.22 -5.04
CA LEU A 123 6.16 -2.82 -4.73
C LEU A 123 6.16 -1.85 -3.55
N THR A 124 6.75 -2.29 -2.44
CA THR A 124 7.00 -1.49 -1.25
C THR A 124 8.45 -1.05 -1.25
N LEU A 125 8.68 0.26 -1.27
CA LEU A 125 10.01 0.85 -1.37
C LEU A 125 10.70 0.93 0.00
N GLU A 126 11.99 0.62 0.01
CA GLU A 126 12.85 0.72 1.18
C GLU A 126 12.92 2.15 1.72
N GLY A 127 12.97 2.27 3.04
CA GLY A 127 12.94 3.56 3.73
C GLY A 127 14.30 4.25 3.75
N VAL A 128 14.34 5.54 3.35
CA VAL A 128 15.55 6.37 3.45
C VAL A 128 16.05 6.47 4.90
N ILE A 129 15.14 6.52 5.88
CA ILE A 129 15.47 6.72 7.30
C ILE A 129 16.32 5.60 7.91
N GLU A 130 16.17 4.36 7.41
CA GLU A 130 16.94 3.18 7.85
C GLU A 130 18.09 2.86 6.89
N THR A 131 18.36 3.74 5.93
CA THR A 131 19.44 3.58 4.98
C THR A 131 20.72 4.20 5.55
N PRO A 132 21.83 3.45 5.62
CA PRO A 132 23.06 3.98 6.17
C PRO A 132 23.71 5.00 5.21
N PRO A 133 24.56 5.93 5.70
CA PRO A 133 25.10 7.04 4.90
C PRO A 133 25.88 6.63 3.64
N GLU A 134 26.43 5.41 3.61
CA GLU A 134 27.16 4.83 2.48
C GLU A 134 26.25 4.19 1.41
N SER A 135 24.93 4.20 1.61
CA SER A 135 23.93 3.64 0.70
C SER A 135 22.89 4.70 0.30
N ASN A 136 21.87 4.27 -0.45
CA ASN A 136 20.74 5.09 -0.89
C ASN A 136 19.44 4.25 -0.87
N ALA A 137 18.29 4.91 -0.91
CA ALA A 137 17.00 4.23 -1.09
C ALA A 137 16.05 5.10 -1.94
N PHE A 138 16.36 5.20 -3.23
CA PHE A 138 15.50 5.85 -4.21
C PHE A 138 15.66 5.20 -5.59
N GLY A 139 14.80 5.53 -6.54
CA GLY A 139 14.91 5.01 -7.90
C GLY A 139 14.14 5.82 -8.93
N THR A 140 14.28 5.44 -10.19
CA THR A 140 13.55 6.03 -11.33
C THR A 140 12.79 4.93 -12.05
N VAL A 141 11.49 5.11 -12.22
CA VAL A 141 10.65 4.21 -13.03
C VAL A 141 10.54 4.76 -14.44
N TYR A 142 10.94 3.96 -15.42
CA TYR A 142 10.75 4.22 -16.84
C TYR A 142 9.56 3.42 -17.33
N VAL A 143 8.58 4.09 -17.93
CA VAL A 143 7.34 3.48 -18.41
C VAL A 143 7.41 3.32 -19.93
N TYR A 144 7.16 2.11 -20.40
CA TYR A 144 7.11 1.74 -21.81
C TYR A 144 5.72 1.15 -22.13
N GLU A 145 5.47 0.83 -23.39
CA GLU A 145 4.19 0.25 -23.82
C GLU A 145 3.90 -1.13 -23.21
N ASP A 146 4.93 -1.94 -22.96
CA ASP A 146 4.82 -3.35 -22.53
C ASP A 146 5.29 -3.60 -21.08
N LYS A 147 5.88 -2.60 -20.44
CA LYS A 147 6.52 -2.77 -19.12
C LYS A 147 6.84 -1.44 -18.43
N MET A 148 7.13 -1.55 -17.14
CA MET A 148 7.88 -0.59 -16.36
C MET A 148 9.27 -1.14 -16.01
N ILE A 149 10.26 -0.26 -15.97
CA ILE A 149 11.62 -0.57 -15.51
C ILE A 149 11.96 0.36 -14.35
N LEU A 150 12.12 -0.21 -13.15
CA LEU A 150 12.69 0.48 -12.00
C LEU A 150 14.22 0.40 -12.08
N LYS A 151 14.86 1.57 -12.05
CA LYS A 151 16.29 1.74 -11.82
C LYS A 151 16.54 2.23 -10.40
N GLY A 152 16.88 1.29 -9.53
CA GLY A 152 17.05 1.54 -8.10
C GLY A 152 18.46 1.99 -7.75
N ARG A 153 18.60 2.62 -6.57
CA ARG A 153 19.88 3.05 -5.99
C ARG A 153 19.97 2.58 -4.55
N GLY A 154 21.11 1.98 -4.23
CA GLY A 154 21.41 1.45 -2.90
C GLY A 154 20.52 0.24 -2.57
N ARG A 155 19.65 0.37 -1.57
CA ARG A 155 18.75 -0.70 -1.10
C ARG A 155 17.68 -1.05 -2.13
N ILE A 156 17.25 -0.09 -2.95
CA ILE A 156 16.25 -0.34 -3.99
C ILE A 156 16.91 -1.08 -5.15
N SER A 157 16.45 -2.30 -5.43
CA SER A 157 16.93 -3.10 -6.55
C SER A 157 16.29 -2.71 -7.88
N ASP A 158 17.04 -2.86 -8.98
CA ASP A 158 16.49 -2.78 -10.33
C ASP A 158 15.38 -3.81 -10.53
N ARG A 159 14.33 -3.44 -11.27
CA ARG A 159 13.21 -4.34 -11.55
C ARG A 159 12.61 -4.10 -12.92
N VAL A 160 12.19 -5.18 -13.57
CA VAL A 160 11.35 -5.12 -14.77
C VAL A 160 9.97 -5.67 -14.41
N MET A 161 8.93 -4.93 -14.75
CA MET A 161 7.53 -5.20 -14.40
C MET A 161 6.70 -5.17 -15.69
N HIS A 162 6.30 -6.33 -16.20
CA HIS A 162 5.59 -6.45 -17.48
C HIS A 162 4.07 -6.31 -17.28
N PHE A 163 3.39 -5.69 -18.25
CA PHE A 163 1.94 -5.46 -18.22
C PHE A 163 1.09 -6.64 -18.69
#